data_AF-A0A5C0E1R8-F1
#
_entry.id   AF-A0A5C0E1R8-F1
#
_cell.length_a   1.000
_cell.length_b   1.000
_cell.length_c   1.000
_cell.angle_alpha   90.00
_cell.angle_beta   90.00
_cell.angle_gamma   90.00
#
_symmetry.space_group_name_H-M   'P 1'
#
loop_
_entity.id
_entity.type
_entity.pdbx_description
1 polymer ?
#
loop_
_entity_poly.entity_id
_entity_poly.type
_entity_poly.pdbx_seq_one_letter_code
_entity_poly.pdbx_strand_id
1 'polypeptide(L)'
;MYLRATLPPKPSSSKSKPYQQKISITSANNEGVKISEREAKKLSIRLDAKTFDWADYIVIPDNVKTIGSLILDFEKDYFNRRERNFKTETTWQVEYQTVFKILPVDKILDAEICRQAILSTKPDTRTRQRFCMVCGLLAKFAKITFDPSPYKGNYSPKSRSPRLSLSFFVVNCFRIAVELRTPND
;
A
#
# COMPACT_ATOMS: atom_id res chain seq x y z
N MET A 1 -0.94 -4.02 -35.59
CA MET A 1 -1.01 -2.83 -36.45
C MET A 1 -0.74 -1.60 -35.60
N TYR A 2 0.08 -0.68 -36.12
CA TYR A 2 0.48 0.55 -35.42
C TYR A 2 0.22 1.77 -36.30
N LEU A 3 -0.31 2.83 -35.71
CA LEU A 3 -0.32 4.16 -36.35
C LEU A 3 0.99 4.87 -36.05
N ARG A 4 1.59 5.52 -37.05
CA ARG A 4 2.82 6.29 -36.91
C ARG A 4 2.56 7.73 -37.35
N ALA A 5 2.73 8.68 -36.44
CA ALA A 5 2.53 10.10 -36.70
C ALA A 5 3.48 10.94 -35.83
N THR A 6 3.65 12.21 -36.18
CA THR A 6 4.30 13.20 -35.31
C THR A 6 3.25 13.71 -34.33
N LEU A 7 3.40 13.36 -33.06
CA LEU A 7 2.41 13.63 -32.02
C LEU A 7 3.03 14.48 -30.92
N PRO A 8 2.22 15.22 -30.15
CA PRO A 8 2.72 15.91 -28.96
C PRO A 8 3.32 14.90 -27.97
N PRO A 9 4.29 15.31 -27.14
CA PRO A 9 4.92 14.39 -26.18
C PRO A 9 3.88 13.75 -25.26
N LYS A 10 4.10 12.47 -24.93
CA LYS A 10 3.27 11.76 -23.95
C LYS A 10 3.43 12.41 -22.57
N PRO A 11 2.40 12.37 -21.69
CA PRO A 11 2.47 12.95 -20.35
C PRO A 11 3.59 12.37 -19.48
N SER A 12 4.01 11.12 -19.72
CA SER A 12 5.13 10.47 -19.01
C SER A 12 6.49 10.62 -19.71
N SER A 13 6.58 11.36 -20.82
CA SER A 13 7.81 11.53 -21.59
C SER A 13 8.61 12.75 -21.12
N SER A 14 9.94 12.62 -21.08
CA SER A 14 10.85 13.74 -20.78
C SER A 14 11.06 14.71 -21.94
N LYS A 15 10.46 14.45 -23.11
CA LYS A 15 10.59 15.30 -24.30
C LYS A 15 9.59 16.45 -24.28
N SER A 16 10.06 17.66 -24.61
CA SER A 16 9.23 18.86 -24.67
C SER A 16 8.63 19.12 -26.07
N LYS A 17 9.25 18.63 -27.14
CA LYS A 17 8.81 18.87 -28.53
C LYS A 17 8.04 17.68 -29.11
N PRO A 18 7.06 17.91 -30.02
CA PRO A 18 6.43 16.85 -30.78
C PRO A 18 7.45 15.98 -31.50
N TYR A 19 7.23 14.67 -31.52
CA TYR A 19 8.11 13.73 -32.17
C TYR A 19 7.34 12.54 -32.74
N GLN A 20 8.00 11.80 -33.61
CA GLN A 20 7.36 10.65 -34.24
C GLN A 20 7.15 9.54 -33.23
N GLN A 21 5.91 9.10 -33.09
CA GLN A 21 5.49 8.08 -32.13
C GLN A 21 4.61 7.03 -32.81
N LYS A 22 4.50 5.88 -32.14
CA LYS A 22 3.66 4.76 -32.58
C LYS A 22 2.53 4.51 -31.56
N ILE A 23 1.31 4.33 -32.06
CA ILE A 23 0.14 3.96 -31.25
C ILE A 23 -0.31 2.56 -31.71
N SER A 24 -0.43 1.62 -30.76
CA SER A 24 -0.95 0.28 -31.03
C SER A 24 -2.48 0.34 -31.09
N ILE A 25 -3.07 -0.16 -32.19
CA ILE A 25 -4.53 -0.13 -32.37
C ILE A 25 -5.12 -1.53 -32.31
N THR A 26 -4.68 -2.43 -33.18
CA THR A 26 -5.33 -3.74 -33.36
C THR A 26 -4.37 -4.80 -33.92
N SER A 27 -4.82 -6.05 -34.01
CA SER A 27 -4.13 -7.18 -34.61
C SER A 27 -3.92 -7.01 -36.13
N ALA A 28 -2.97 -7.75 -36.70
CA ALA A 28 -2.64 -7.70 -38.13
C ALA A 28 -3.52 -8.66 -38.96
N ASN A 29 -4.83 -8.39 -38.98
CA ASN A 29 -5.81 -9.11 -39.81
C ASN A 29 -6.50 -8.14 -40.80
N ASN A 30 -7.23 -8.67 -41.78
CA ASN A 30 -7.87 -7.86 -42.83
C ASN A 30 -8.88 -6.83 -42.27
N GLU A 31 -9.60 -7.21 -41.20
CA GLU A 31 -10.48 -6.29 -40.47
C GLU A 31 -9.69 -5.21 -39.73
N GLY A 32 -8.55 -5.58 -39.14
CA GLY A 32 -7.64 -4.67 -38.46
C GLY A 32 -7.04 -3.62 -39.37
N VAL A 33 -6.85 -3.92 -40.66
CA VAL A 33 -6.45 -2.92 -41.68
C VAL A 33 -7.53 -1.85 -41.82
N LYS A 34 -8.79 -2.24 -42.01
CA LYS A 34 -9.92 -1.29 -42.15
C LYS A 34 -10.12 -0.43 -40.90
N ILE A 35 -9.96 -1.04 -39.72
CA ILE A 35 -10.03 -0.30 -38.44
C ILE A 35 -8.87 0.69 -38.34
N SER A 36 -7.66 0.27 -38.67
CA SER A 36 -6.47 1.14 -38.64
C SER A 36 -6.59 2.32 -39.60
N GLU A 37 -7.14 2.10 -40.81
CA GLU A 37 -7.38 3.18 -41.77
C GLU A 37 -8.37 4.22 -41.23
N ARG A 38 -9.48 3.76 -40.63
CA ARG A 38 -10.48 4.65 -40.03
C ARG A 38 -9.88 5.47 -38.88
N GLU A 39 -9.12 4.82 -38.01
CA GLU A 39 -8.45 5.51 -36.88
C GLU A 39 -7.37 6.47 -37.36
N ALA A 40 -6.63 6.15 -38.43
CA ALA A 40 -5.67 7.07 -39.04
C ALA A 40 -6.34 8.36 -39.53
N LYS A 41 -7.49 8.26 -40.21
CA LYS A 41 -8.26 9.42 -40.67
C LYS A 41 -8.80 10.27 -39.51
N LYS A 42 -9.29 9.63 -38.44
CA LYS A 42 -9.71 10.35 -37.22
C LYS A 42 -8.53 11.09 -36.57
N LEU A 43 -7.39 10.41 -36.47
CA LEU A 43 -6.18 10.97 -35.90
C LEU A 43 -5.71 12.20 -36.69
N SER A 44 -5.70 12.13 -38.03
CA SER A 44 -5.29 13.27 -38.85
C SER A 44 -6.20 14.48 -38.65
N ILE A 45 -7.53 14.27 -38.65
CA ILE A 45 -8.51 15.36 -38.40
C ILE A 45 -8.26 16.02 -37.03
N ARG A 46 -8.00 15.23 -35.98
CA ARG A 46 -7.74 15.76 -34.63
C ARG A 46 -6.42 16.53 -34.54
N LEU A 47 -5.40 16.09 -35.27
CA LEU A 47 -4.11 16.80 -35.33
C LEU A 47 -4.26 18.13 -36.06
N ASP A 48 -4.97 18.15 -37.18
CA ASP A 48 -5.23 19.36 -37.96
C ASP A 48 -6.08 20.36 -37.16
N ALA A 49 -7.08 19.87 -36.42
CA ALA A 49 -7.91 20.67 -35.53
C ALA A 49 -7.20 21.08 -34.22
N LYS A 50 -5.99 20.59 -33.95
CA LYS A 50 -5.24 20.77 -32.68
C LYS A 50 -6.03 20.33 -31.43
N THR A 51 -6.98 19.41 -31.58
CA THR A 51 -7.81 18.85 -30.50
C THR A 51 -7.37 17.46 -30.07
N PHE A 52 -6.15 17.05 -30.46
CA PHE A 52 -5.61 15.76 -30.08
C PHE A 52 -5.37 15.67 -28.56
N ASP A 53 -5.94 14.63 -27.94
CA ASP A 53 -5.69 14.27 -26.54
C ASP A 53 -5.13 12.83 -26.46
N TRP A 54 -4.14 12.64 -25.60
CA TRP A 54 -3.57 11.33 -25.29
C TRP A 54 -4.52 10.45 -24.49
N ALA A 55 -5.47 11.01 -23.74
CA ALA A 55 -6.44 10.25 -22.95
C ALA A 55 -7.26 9.26 -23.81
N ASP A 56 -7.49 9.58 -25.09
CA ASP A 56 -8.22 8.73 -26.03
C ASP A 56 -7.46 7.47 -26.48
N TYR A 57 -6.13 7.49 -26.38
CA TYR A 57 -5.26 6.46 -26.97
C TYR A 57 -4.36 5.76 -25.95
N ILE A 58 -4.11 6.41 -24.82
CA ILE A 58 -3.46 5.77 -23.68
C ILE A 58 -4.58 5.13 -22.89
N VAL A 59 -4.60 3.79 -22.86
CA VAL A 59 -5.23 3.10 -21.74
C VAL A 59 -4.39 3.47 -20.52
N ILE A 60 -4.74 4.60 -19.88
CA ILE A 60 -4.23 4.89 -18.55
C ILE A 60 -4.71 3.70 -17.75
N PRO A 61 -3.83 2.92 -17.10
CA PRO A 61 -4.32 1.90 -16.21
C PRO A 61 -5.21 2.64 -15.21
N ASP A 62 -6.51 2.36 -15.26
CA ASP A 62 -7.58 2.94 -14.45
C ASP A 62 -7.36 2.73 -12.92
N ASN A 63 -6.24 2.10 -12.58
CA ASN A 63 -5.81 1.67 -11.28
C ASN A 63 -4.60 2.43 -10.77
N VAL A 64 -4.28 3.63 -11.26
CA VAL A 64 -3.40 4.53 -10.50
C VAL A 64 -4.20 5.08 -9.33
N LYS A 65 -4.46 4.19 -8.36
CA LYS A 65 -5.12 4.51 -7.12
C LYS A 65 -4.13 5.26 -6.23
N THR A 66 -4.56 6.39 -5.71
CA THR A 66 -3.85 7.06 -4.63
C THR A 66 -3.81 6.14 -3.41
N ILE A 67 -2.85 6.36 -2.52
CA ILE A 67 -2.76 5.61 -1.26
C ILE A 67 -4.08 5.72 -0.49
N GLY A 68 -4.73 6.90 -0.50
CA GLY A 68 -6.04 7.10 0.11
C GLY A 68 -7.12 6.16 -0.43
N SER A 69 -7.26 6.03 -1.74
CA SER A 69 -8.26 5.13 -2.33
C SER A 69 -7.90 3.65 -2.13
N LEU A 70 -6.60 3.31 -2.16
CA LEU A 70 -6.11 1.99 -1.81
C LEU A 70 -6.44 1.58 -0.37
N ILE A 71 -6.33 2.51 0.59
CA ILE A 71 -6.68 2.26 1.99
C ILE A 71 -8.18 1.98 2.14
N LEU A 72 -9.03 2.76 1.46
CA LEU A 72 -10.49 2.55 1.49
C LEU A 72 -10.89 1.20 0.88
N ASP A 73 -10.26 0.80 -0.21
CA ASP A 73 -10.50 -0.50 -0.83
C ASP A 73 -9.99 -1.64 0.05
N PHE A 74 -8.85 -1.46 0.72
CA PHE A 74 -8.30 -2.41 1.66
C PHE A 74 -9.20 -2.57 2.91
N GLU A 75 -9.80 -1.48 3.39
CA GLU A 75 -10.77 -1.50 4.49
C GLU A 75 -12.00 -2.33 4.13
N LYS A 76 -12.57 -2.09 2.94
CA LYS A 76 -13.71 -2.86 2.44
C LYS A 76 -13.36 -4.34 2.31
N ASP A 77 -12.21 -4.67 1.74
CA ASP A 77 -11.75 -6.07 1.62
C ASP A 77 -11.54 -6.73 2.99
N TYR A 78 -11.01 -6.01 3.97
CA TYR A 78 -10.82 -6.51 5.33
C TYR A 78 -12.14 -6.87 6.02
N PHE A 79 -13.14 -5.98 5.95
CA PHE A 79 -14.47 -6.21 6.54
C PHE A 79 -15.39 -7.10 5.70
N ASN A 80 -15.09 -7.30 4.41
CA ASN A 80 -15.75 -8.34 3.62
C ASN A 80 -15.27 -9.74 4.03
N ARG A 81 -14.02 -9.87 4.49
CA ARG A 81 -13.45 -11.16 4.95
C ARG A 81 -13.73 -11.44 6.42
N ARG A 82 -14.03 -10.41 7.22
CA ARG A 82 -14.23 -10.53 8.67
C ARG A 82 -15.50 -9.80 9.08
N GLU A 83 -16.32 -10.48 9.86
CA GLU A 83 -17.50 -9.87 10.47
C GLU A 83 -17.09 -8.65 11.32
N ARG A 84 -17.90 -7.59 11.21
CA ARG A 84 -17.66 -6.33 11.91
C ARG A 84 -18.11 -6.43 13.37
N ASN A 85 -17.19 -6.85 14.22
CA ASN A 85 -17.35 -6.96 15.67
C ASN A 85 -16.46 -5.95 16.43
N PHE A 86 -16.75 -5.68 17.71
CA PHE A 86 -15.97 -4.74 18.53
C PHE A 86 -14.46 -5.05 18.53
N LYS A 87 -14.10 -6.34 18.58
CA LYS A 87 -12.70 -6.79 18.55
C LYS A 87 -12.01 -6.49 17.21
N THR A 88 -12.69 -6.72 16.09
CA THR A 88 -12.14 -6.47 14.75
C THR A 88 -12.02 -4.98 14.47
N GLU A 89 -12.99 -4.18 14.92
CA GLU A 89 -12.95 -2.71 14.83
C GLU A 89 -11.78 -2.14 15.64
N THR A 90 -11.60 -2.60 16.87
CA THR A 90 -10.48 -2.18 17.73
C THR A 90 -9.14 -2.55 17.09
N THR A 91 -9.04 -3.74 16.50
CA THR A 91 -7.82 -4.18 15.79
C THR A 91 -7.54 -3.29 14.58
N TRP A 92 -8.57 -2.93 13.81
CA TRP A 92 -8.46 -2.03 12.67
C TRP A 92 -7.92 -0.65 13.09
N GLN A 93 -8.54 -0.04 14.11
CA GLN A 93 -8.13 1.28 14.60
C GLN A 93 -6.71 1.27 15.19
N VAL A 94 -6.39 0.30 16.05
CA VAL A 94 -5.12 0.26 16.78
C VAL A 94 -3.96 -0.16 15.88
N GLU A 95 -4.13 -1.19 15.05
CA GLU A 95 -3.02 -1.73 14.26
C GLU A 95 -2.92 -1.07 12.88
N TYR A 96 -4.02 -0.95 12.14
CA TYR A 96 -3.99 -0.51 10.73
C TYR A 96 -4.06 1.00 10.61
N GLN A 97 -5.07 1.63 11.22
CA GLN A 97 -5.32 3.06 11.08
C GLN A 97 -4.15 3.91 11.61
N THR A 98 -3.47 3.44 12.65
CA THR A 98 -2.26 4.10 13.19
C THR A 98 -1.15 4.22 12.14
N VAL A 99 -0.97 3.21 11.29
CA VAL A 99 0.03 3.25 10.21
C VAL A 99 -0.46 4.09 9.04
N PHE A 100 -1.72 3.95 8.66
CA PHE A 100 -2.31 4.67 7.52
C PHE A 100 -2.33 6.19 7.72
N LYS A 101 -2.47 6.68 8.95
CA LYS A 101 -2.39 8.13 9.27
C LYS A 101 -1.04 8.76 8.96
N ILE A 102 0.03 7.97 8.85
CA ILE A 102 1.39 8.47 8.61
C ILE A 102 1.74 8.40 7.11
N LEU A 103 1.03 7.59 6.33
CA LEU A 103 1.28 7.47 4.91
C LEU A 103 0.72 8.69 4.14
N PRO A 104 1.42 9.16 3.09
CA PRO A 104 0.95 10.28 2.28
C PRO A 104 -0.21 9.84 1.37
N VAL A 105 -1.44 10.19 1.74
CA VAL A 105 -2.67 9.75 1.05
C VAL A 105 -2.77 10.21 -0.41
N ASP A 106 -2.19 11.35 -0.77
CA ASP A 106 -2.27 11.92 -2.13
C ASP A 106 -1.28 11.31 -3.12
N LYS A 107 -0.31 10.53 -2.63
CA LYS A 107 0.71 9.92 -3.48
C LYS A 107 0.28 8.54 -3.97
N ILE A 108 0.89 8.10 -5.06
CA ILE A 108 0.78 6.72 -5.55
C ILE A 108 1.63 5.83 -4.63
N LEU A 109 1.14 4.64 -4.30
CA LEU A 109 1.87 3.71 -3.47
C LEU A 109 3.13 3.22 -4.17
N ASP A 110 4.28 3.42 -3.53
CA ASP A 110 5.58 2.93 -3.97
C ASP A 110 6.30 2.21 -2.82
N ALA A 111 7.19 1.28 -3.16
CA ALA A 111 7.98 0.52 -2.19
C ALA A 111 8.84 1.43 -1.30
N GLU A 112 9.34 2.55 -1.86
CA GLU A 112 10.16 3.50 -1.11
C GLU A 112 9.34 4.27 -0.07
N ILE A 113 8.08 4.60 -0.36
CA ILE A 113 7.18 5.25 0.61
C ILE A 113 6.95 4.33 1.80
N CYS A 114 6.69 3.03 1.56
CA CYS A 114 6.58 2.02 2.61
C CYS A 114 7.87 1.91 3.44
N ARG A 115 9.03 1.91 2.77
CA ARG A 115 10.34 1.86 3.44
C ARG A 115 10.56 3.08 4.34
N GLN A 116 10.30 4.29 3.83
CA GLN A 116 10.47 5.54 4.59
C GLN A 116 9.55 5.59 5.80
N ALA A 117 8.29 5.17 5.65
CA ALA A 117 7.35 5.08 6.76
C ALA A 117 7.86 4.13 7.86
N ILE A 118 8.41 2.97 7.50
CA ILE A 118 9.00 2.03 8.45
C ILE A 118 10.24 2.63 9.13
N LEU A 119 11.13 3.27 8.37
CA LEU A 119 12.38 3.86 8.87
C LEU A 119 12.15 5.04 9.83
N SER A 120 11.02 5.75 9.71
CA SER A 120 10.64 6.82 10.65
C SER A 120 10.42 6.32 12.09
N THR A 121 10.19 5.01 12.28
CA THR A 121 9.95 4.43 13.60
C THR A 121 11.23 3.88 14.22
N LYS A 122 11.33 3.96 15.55
CA LYS A 122 12.47 3.43 16.31
C LYS A 122 12.66 1.93 16.04
N PRO A 123 13.91 1.47 15.80
CA PRO A 123 14.21 0.05 15.58
C PRO A 123 13.82 -0.80 16.80
N ASP A 124 13.55 -2.09 16.56
CA ASP A 124 13.23 -3.09 17.60
C ASP A 124 12.04 -2.77 18.52
N THR A 125 11.04 -2.08 17.99
CA THR A 125 9.80 -1.76 18.72
C THR A 125 8.59 -2.54 18.21
N ARG A 126 7.56 -2.71 19.05
CA ARG A 126 6.25 -3.22 18.63
C ARG A 126 5.64 -2.39 17.50
N THR A 127 5.91 -1.08 17.52
CA THR A 127 5.49 -0.13 16.49
C THR A 127 6.17 -0.45 15.16
N ARG A 128 7.49 -0.69 15.13
CA ARG A 128 8.21 -1.11 13.92
C ARG A 128 7.61 -2.38 13.30
N GLN A 129 7.33 -3.39 14.13
CA GLN A 129 6.69 -4.62 13.65
C GLN A 129 5.30 -4.40 13.06
N ARG A 130 4.52 -3.50 13.68
CA ARG A 130 3.19 -3.10 13.17
C ARG A 130 3.32 -2.48 11.79
N PHE A 131 4.26 -1.55 11.60
CA PHE A 131 4.48 -0.89 10.32
C PHE A 131 4.93 -1.89 9.25
N CYS A 132 5.89 -2.76 9.56
CA CYS A 132 6.31 -3.82 8.63
C CYS A 132 5.14 -4.72 8.22
N MET A 133 4.28 -5.11 9.16
CA MET A 133 3.11 -5.95 8.89
C MET A 133 2.09 -5.25 8.00
N VAL A 134 1.68 -4.03 8.34
CA VAL A 134 0.65 -3.29 7.61
C VAL A 134 1.15 -2.86 6.22
N CYS A 135 2.37 -2.32 6.10
CA CYS A 135 2.96 -1.96 4.80
C CYS A 135 3.14 -3.20 3.91
N GLY A 136 3.50 -4.35 4.49
CA GLY A 136 3.59 -5.61 3.75
C GLY A 136 2.23 -6.09 3.23
N LEU A 137 1.17 -6.00 4.03
CA LEU A 137 -0.19 -6.35 3.61
C LEU A 137 -0.71 -5.39 2.52
N LEU A 138 -0.50 -4.09 2.70
CA LEU A 138 -0.90 -3.07 1.73
C LEU A 138 -0.17 -3.26 0.39
N ALA A 139 1.14 -3.51 0.41
CA ALA A 139 1.91 -3.77 -0.81
C ALA A 139 1.45 -5.05 -1.52
N LYS A 140 1.15 -6.13 -0.77
CA LYS A 140 0.56 -7.35 -1.34
C LYS A 140 -0.81 -7.08 -1.99
N PHE A 141 -1.65 -6.28 -1.34
CA PHE A 141 -2.95 -5.89 -1.87
C PHE A 141 -2.81 -5.08 -3.17
N ALA A 142 -1.86 -4.14 -3.20
CA ALA A 142 -1.52 -3.35 -4.38
C ALA A 142 -0.71 -4.11 -5.44
N LYS A 143 -0.35 -5.37 -5.20
CA LYS A 143 0.50 -6.22 -6.07
C LYS A 143 1.88 -5.60 -6.37
N ILE A 144 2.44 -4.89 -5.39
CA ILE A 144 3.78 -4.31 -5.45
C ILE A 144 4.78 -5.28 -4.82
N THR A 145 5.94 -5.46 -5.46
CA THR A 145 7.04 -6.26 -4.94
C THR A 145 7.75 -5.51 -3.80
N PHE A 146 7.36 -5.81 -2.55
CA PHE A 146 7.95 -5.22 -1.35
C PHE A 146 8.07 -6.25 -0.23
N ASP A 147 9.30 -6.45 0.26
CA ASP A 147 9.57 -7.32 1.41
C ASP A 147 9.93 -6.47 2.65
N PRO A 148 9.05 -6.42 3.67
CA PRO A 148 9.32 -5.69 4.90
C PRO A 148 10.16 -6.48 5.93
N SER A 149 10.46 -7.76 5.67
CA SER A 149 11.13 -8.66 6.61
C SER A 149 12.46 -8.13 7.16
N PRO A 150 13.35 -7.51 6.35
CA PRO A 150 14.62 -6.98 6.84
C PRO A 150 14.48 -5.86 7.88
N TYR A 151 13.34 -5.15 7.90
CA TYR A 151 13.15 -3.96 8.74
C TYR A 151 12.43 -4.25 10.06
N LYS A 152 11.94 -5.47 10.26
CA LYS A 152 11.06 -5.84 11.39
C LYS A 152 11.76 -5.76 12.75
N GLY A 153 13.06 -6.00 12.78
CA GLY A 153 13.86 -6.06 14.01
C GLY A 153 13.57 -7.29 14.88
N ASN A 154 14.24 -7.35 16.03
CA ASN A 154 14.27 -8.48 16.96
C ASN A 154 13.26 -8.37 18.11
N TYR A 155 12.28 -7.46 18.01
CA TYR A 155 11.29 -7.29 19.06
C TYR A 155 10.52 -8.59 19.35
N SER A 156 10.43 -8.99 20.62
CA SER A 156 9.67 -10.15 21.06
C SER A 156 8.82 -9.79 22.29
N PRO A 157 7.52 -10.12 22.35
CA PRO A 157 6.71 -9.90 23.55
C PRO A 157 7.29 -10.56 24.81
N LYS A 158 8.09 -11.63 24.64
CA LYS A 158 8.76 -12.36 25.72
C LYS A 158 9.93 -11.58 26.36
N SER A 159 10.40 -10.50 25.73
CA SER A 159 11.45 -9.65 26.29
C SER A 159 10.94 -8.68 27.35
N ARG A 160 9.61 -8.60 27.56
CA ARG A 160 9.02 -7.82 28.63
C ARG A 160 9.05 -8.64 29.91
N SER A 161 9.53 -8.04 31.00
CA SER A 161 9.36 -8.61 32.33
C SER A 161 7.87 -8.92 32.56
N PRO A 162 7.52 -10.09 33.11
CA PRO A 162 6.14 -10.40 33.43
C PRO A 162 5.56 -9.27 34.29
N ARG A 163 4.34 -8.84 33.96
CA ARG A 163 3.62 -7.91 34.83
C ARG A 163 3.38 -8.67 36.13
N LEU A 164 3.99 -8.23 37.23
CA LEU A 164 3.69 -8.78 38.54
C LEU A 164 2.17 -8.66 38.75
N SER A 165 1.49 -9.80 38.86
CA SER A 165 0.10 -9.82 39.26
C SER A 165 0.00 -9.53 40.76
N LEU A 166 -1.07 -8.84 41.18
CA LEU A 166 -1.33 -8.59 42.60
C LEU A 166 -1.36 -9.90 43.41
N SER A 167 -1.75 -11.02 42.77
CA SER A 167 -1.70 -12.35 43.37
C SER A 167 -0.28 -12.79 43.77
N PHE A 168 0.75 -12.39 43.01
CA PHE A 168 2.14 -12.69 43.35
C PHE A 168 2.60 -11.95 44.61
N PHE A 169 2.08 -10.73 44.84
CA PHE A 169 2.34 -9.96 46.05
C PHE A 169 1.61 -10.54 47.27
N VAL A 170 0.32 -10.91 47.10
CA VAL A 170 -0.50 -11.46 48.19
C VAL A 170 0.06 -12.80 48.69
N VAL A 171 0.48 -13.69 47.78
CA VAL A 171 1.04 -15.01 48.16
C VAL A 171 2.39 -14.87 48.88
N ASN A 172 3.26 -13.96 48.44
CA ASN A 172 4.57 -13.79 49.07
C ASN A 172 4.49 -13.04 50.41
N CYS A 173 3.60 -12.06 50.54
CA CYS A 173 3.33 -11.39 51.82
C CYS A 173 2.76 -12.36 52.86
N PHE A 174 1.88 -13.29 52.47
CA PHE A 174 1.37 -14.32 53.39
C PHE A 174 2.47 -15.27 53.86
N ARG A 175 3.38 -15.68 52.96
CA ARG A 175 4.48 -16.59 53.31
C ARG A 175 5.44 -15.96 54.33
N ILE A 176 5.84 -14.71 54.11
CA ILE A 176 6.70 -13.96 55.03
C ILE A 176 6.00 -13.71 56.37
N ALA A 177 4.69 -13.43 56.36
CA ALA A 177 3.92 -13.22 57.59
C ALA A 177 3.73 -14.51 58.43
N VAL A 178 3.75 -15.69 57.79
CA VAL A 178 3.68 -16.99 58.49
C VAL A 178 5.04 -17.38 59.08
N GLU A 179 6.15 -17.15 58.36
CA GLU A 179 7.52 -17.39 58.87
C GLU A 179 7.89 -16.49 60.06
N LEU A 180 7.33 -15.28 60.14
CA LEU A 180 7.50 -14.38 61.29
C LEU A 180 6.56 -14.69 62.47
N ARG A 181 5.64 -15.66 62.33
CA ARG A 181 4.65 -16.02 63.36
C ARG A 181 4.90 -17.40 63.98
N THR A 182 5.82 -18.20 63.46
CA THR A 182 6.30 -19.41 64.14
C THR A 182 7.44 -19.03 65.08
N PRO A 183 7.21 -18.94 66.41
CA PRO A 183 8.32 -18.89 67.35
C PRO A 183 9.15 -20.17 67.20
N ASN A 184 10.46 -20.03 67.09
CA ASN A 184 11.36 -21.10 67.50
C ASN A 184 11.14 -21.27 69.01
N ASP A 185 10.37 -22.30 69.40
CA ASP A 185 10.51 -23.12 70.61
C ASP A 185 9.36 -24.14 70.69
#